data_AF-A0A6J1XHP6-F1
#
_entry.id   AF-A0A6J1XHP6-F1
#
_cell.length_a   1.000
_cell.length_b   1.000
_cell.length_c   1.000
_cell.angle_alpha   90.00
_cell.angle_beta   90.00
_cell.angle_gamma   90.00
#
_symmetry.space_group_name_H-M   'P 1'
#
loop_
_entity.id
_entity.type
_entity.pdbx_description
1 polymer ?
#
loop_
_entity_poly.entity_id
_entity_poly.type
_entity_poly.pdbx_seq_one_letter_code
_entity_poly.pdbx_strand_id
1 'polypeptide(L)'
;MALSRLCWARAALWGAAVTPGPYVTRKLQLARPRAGLAWGAPRSSNLHLSPKADVKSLISYVVTKTKVINGKYHRFLGRHFPRFYVLYTIFMKGLQMFWADAKKARRIKTYMWKHNVKFHQLSYREMEHLRQKALSRAMLLTPYLPSFLLRHRLKTHTTVIHQLDKALAKLGIGHLTPQEVKSACYLRGLNSTHIAEERCRTWLGEWLQISCSLKEAELSLLLHNVVLLSINYTGSRR
;
A
#
# COMPACT_ATOMS: atom_id res chain seq x y z
N MET A 1 2.11 40.32 31.91
CA MET A 1 2.07 41.59 31.16
C MET A 1 3.38 41.66 30.38
N ALA A 2 3.37 41.34 29.08
CA ALA A 2 3.28 42.31 27.96
C ALA A 2 4.60 43.11 27.86
N LEU A 3 5.36 43.19 26.76
CA LEU A 3 5.13 43.24 25.31
C LEU A 3 6.48 42.85 24.64
N SER A 4 6.60 41.98 23.65
CA SER A 4 6.21 42.04 22.24
C SER A 4 7.01 43.01 21.34
N ARG A 5 7.71 42.39 20.37
CA ARG A 5 7.88 42.76 18.94
C ARG A 5 8.92 43.81 18.52
N LEU A 6 9.50 43.51 17.33
CA LEU A 6 10.25 44.33 16.33
C LEU A 6 11.68 43.79 16.16
N CYS A 7 12.25 43.67 14.96
CA CYS A 7 11.76 43.78 13.59
C CYS A 7 12.83 43.16 12.66
N TRP A 8 12.43 42.95 11.42
CA TRP A 8 13.21 42.38 10.32
C TRP A 8 14.39 43.23 9.83
N ALA A 9 15.19 42.60 8.96
CA ALA A 9 16.34 43.07 8.16
C ALA A 9 17.70 42.68 8.79
N ARG A 10 18.68 42.12 8.07
CA ARG A 10 19.07 42.42 6.69
C ARG A 10 20.09 41.34 6.25
N ALA A 11 19.71 40.41 5.38
CA ALA A 11 20.66 39.51 4.72
C ALA A 11 21.05 40.12 3.38
N ALA A 12 22.07 40.98 3.42
CA ALA A 12 22.79 41.45 2.26
C ALA A 12 24.26 41.13 2.49
N LEU A 13 24.77 40.14 1.78
CA LEU A 13 26.09 40.10 1.16
C LEU A 13 26.29 38.67 0.67
N TRP A 14 26.39 38.50 -0.65
CA TRP A 14 27.42 37.66 -1.30
C TRP A 14 27.31 37.86 -2.80
N GLY A 15 28.46 38.16 -3.43
CA GLY A 15 28.67 37.97 -4.87
C GLY A 15 28.75 39.24 -5.71
N ALA A 16 29.91 39.89 -5.69
CA ALA A 16 30.29 40.88 -6.69
C ALA A 16 30.85 40.22 -7.96
N ALA A 17 30.66 40.94 -9.07
CA ALA A 17 31.51 41.04 -10.26
C ALA A 17 31.54 39.89 -11.29
N VAL A 18 30.67 39.99 -12.30
CA VAL A 18 30.99 39.66 -13.71
C VAL A 18 30.52 40.83 -14.57
N THR A 19 31.38 41.29 -15.47
CA THR A 19 31.26 42.48 -16.33
C THR A 19 30.21 42.31 -17.45
N PRO A 20 29.69 43.43 -18.02
CA PRO A 20 28.53 43.41 -18.92
C PRO A 20 28.92 43.20 -20.39
N GLY A 21 28.30 42.20 -21.04
CA GLY A 21 28.29 42.01 -22.50
C GLY A 21 26.92 42.36 -23.09
N PRO A 22 26.84 42.75 -24.38
CA PRO A 22 25.71 43.51 -24.90
C PRO A 22 24.43 42.66 -25.06
N TYR A 23 23.35 43.22 -24.53
CA TYR A 23 21.99 42.71 -24.60
C TYR A 23 21.48 42.64 -26.05
N VAL A 24 21.43 41.44 -26.62
CA VAL A 24 20.53 41.13 -27.73
C VAL A 24 19.14 40.90 -27.14
N THR A 25 18.29 41.93 -27.18
CA THR A 25 16.87 41.85 -26.85
C THR A 25 16.12 41.05 -27.92
N ARG A 26 16.28 39.72 -27.91
CA ARG A 26 15.38 38.84 -28.66
C ARG A 26 14.06 38.75 -27.90
N LYS A 27 13.09 39.60 -28.27
CA LYS A 27 11.68 39.44 -27.91
C LYS A 27 11.23 38.03 -28.31
N LEU A 28 11.27 37.09 -27.38
CA LEU A 28 10.48 35.87 -27.44
C LEU A 28 9.03 36.29 -27.22
N GLN A 29 8.36 36.60 -28.34
CA GLN A 29 6.91 36.58 -28.37
C GLN A 29 6.48 35.15 -28.02
N LEU A 30 6.11 34.95 -26.75
CA LEU A 30 5.29 33.82 -26.36
C LEU A 30 4.01 33.97 -27.16
N ALA A 31 3.89 33.20 -28.26
CA ALA A 31 2.63 32.94 -28.91
C ALA A 31 1.71 32.33 -27.84
N ARG A 32 0.92 33.22 -27.23
CA ARG A 32 -0.11 32.94 -26.25
C ARG A 32 -0.99 31.81 -26.82
N PRO A 33 -1.04 30.62 -26.21
CA PRO A 33 -2.07 29.66 -26.57
C PRO A 33 -3.41 30.35 -26.27
N ARG A 34 -4.19 30.60 -27.33
CA ARG A 34 -5.56 31.09 -27.25
C ARG A 34 -6.46 29.97 -26.72
N ALA A 35 -6.20 29.54 -25.50
CA ALA A 35 -7.07 28.69 -24.71
C ALA A 35 -7.30 29.44 -23.41
N GLY A 36 -8.27 30.35 -23.44
CA GLY A 36 -8.72 31.02 -22.23
C GLY A 36 -9.02 29.95 -21.17
N LEU A 37 -8.35 30.06 -20.03
CA LEU A 37 -8.67 29.33 -18.82
C LEU A 37 -10.12 29.68 -18.44
N ALA A 38 -11.08 28.96 -19.01
CA ALA A 38 -12.50 29.04 -18.67
C ALA A 38 -12.78 28.29 -17.34
N TRP A 39 -11.86 28.39 -16.38
CA TRP A 39 -12.20 28.23 -14.98
C TRP A 39 -12.94 29.51 -14.59
N GLY A 40 -14.22 29.59 -14.98
CA GLY A 40 -15.12 30.55 -14.35
C GLY A 40 -15.00 30.33 -12.85
N ALA A 41 -14.60 31.38 -12.12
CA ALA A 41 -14.51 31.35 -10.66
C ALA A 41 -15.80 30.70 -10.12
N PRO A 42 -15.72 29.81 -9.12
CA PRO A 42 -16.93 29.27 -8.52
C PRO A 42 -17.79 30.45 -8.08
N ARG A 43 -18.94 30.63 -8.73
CA ARG A 43 -19.87 31.73 -8.48
C ARG A 43 -20.17 31.73 -6.97
N SER A 44 -19.59 32.67 -6.24
CA SER A 44 -19.77 32.81 -4.80
C SER A 44 -21.18 33.35 -4.57
N SER A 45 -22.17 32.47 -4.56
CA SER A 45 -23.48 32.80 -4.04
C SER A 45 -23.35 32.88 -2.53
N ASN A 46 -23.37 34.11 -2.00
CA ASN A 46 -23.41 34.42 -0.58
C ASN A 46 -24.47 33.55 0.12
N LEU A 47 -24.00 32.60 0.94
CA LEU A 47 -24.87 31.78 1.77
C LEU A 47 -25.17 32.58 3.03
N HIS A 48 -26.39 33.11 3.13
CA HIS A 48 -26.97 33.41 4.44
C HIS A 48 -27.11 32.08 5.19
N LEU A 49 -26.14 31.75 6.05
CA LEU A 49 -26.24 30.65 6.98
C LEU A 49 -27.28 31.02 8.05
N SER A 50 -28.49 30.48 7.93
CA SER A 50 -29.41 30.41 9.05
C SER A 50 -28.87 29.41 10.08
N PRO A 51 -28.82 29.73 11.39
CA PRO A 51 -28.25 28.85 12.43
C PRO A 51 -28.99 27.52 12.63
N LYS A 52 -30.10 27.29 11.91
CA LYS A 52 -30.95 26.09 11.98
C LYS A 52 -30.77 25.14 10.79
N ALA A 53 -29.67 25.24 10.04
CA ALA A 53 -29.41 24.35 8.93
C ALA A 53 -29.08 22.93 9.43
N ASP A 54 -30.01 21.99 9.21
CA ASP A 54 -29.84 20.56 9.47
C ASP A 54 -28.54 20.06 8.81
N VAL A 55 -27.72 19.29 9.54
CA VAL A 55 -26.47 18.67 9.06
C VAL A 55 -26.70 17.92 7.75
N LYS A 56 -27.89 17.32 7.56
CA LYS A 56 -28.28 16.66 6.31
C LYS A 56 -28.34 17.62 5.11
N SER A 57 -28.79 18.86 5.31
CA SER A 57 -28.85 19.90 4.27
C SER A 57 -27.46 20.35 3.82
N LEU A 58 -26.51 20.48 4.76
CA LEU A 58 -25.12 20.81 4.48
C LEU A 58 -24.40 19.67 3.76
N ILE A 59 -24.61 18.42 4.20
CA ILE A 59 -24.09 17.23 3.51
C ILE A 59 -24.64 17.16 2.09
N SER A 60 -25.95 17.39 1.90
CA SER A 60 -26.59 17.40 0.58
C SER A 60 -26.02 18.50 -0.32
N TYR A 61 -25.80 19.70 0.20
CA TYR A 61 -25.18 20.80 -0.53
C TYR A 61 -23.75 20.48 -0.98
N VAL A 62 -22.92 19.95 -0.07
CA VAL A 62 -21.55 19.56 -0.41
C VAL A 62 -21.54 18.43 -1.44
N VAL A 63 -22.42 17.44 -1.30
CA VAL A 63 -22.58 16.32 -2.26
C VAL A 63 -23.03 16.80 -3.64
N THR A 64 -23.97 17.75 -3.71
CA THR A 64 -24.46 18.28 -4.99
C THR A 64 -23.40 19.13 -5.69
N LYS A 65 -22.69 20.01 -4.96
CA LYS A 65 -21.58 20.81 -5.52
C LYS A 65 -20.42 19.94 -5.98
N THR A 66 -20.03 18.93 -5.21
CA THR A 66 -18.95 18.00 -5.59
C THR A 66 -19.30 17.16 -6.82
N LYS A 67 -20.55 16.69 -6.97
CA LYS A 67 -21.01 15.97 -8.17
C LYS A 67 -20.88 16.81 -9.45
N VAL A 68 -21.33 18.07 -9.39
CA VAL A 68 -21.26 19.01 -10.53
C VAL A 68 -19.82 19.28 -10.93
N ILE A 69 -18.96 19.48 -9.93
CA ILE A 69 -17.53 19.73 -10.13
C ILE A 69 -16.85 18.48 -10.73
N ASN A 70 -17.10 17.29 -10.19
CA ASN A 70 -16.54 16.03 -10.70
C ASN A 70 -16.92 15.77 -12.16
N GLY A 71 -18.19 16.00 -12.53
CA GLY A 71 -18.65 15.85 -13.92
C GLY A 71 -17.97 16.80 -14.90
N LYS A 72 -17.69 18.04 -14.47
CA LYS A 72 -16.91 19.00 -15.27
C LYS A 72 -15.46 18.57 -15.44
N TYR A 73 -14.83 18.03 -14.37
CA TYR A 73 -13.46 17.51 -14.45
C TYR A 73 -13.31 16.36 -15.44
N HIS A 74 -14.21 15.38 -15.41
CA HIS A 74 -14.17 14.27 -16.36
C HIS A 74 -14.32 14.74 -17.81
N ARG A 75 -15.24 15.70 -18.06
CA ARG A 75 -15.46 16.28 -19.40
C ARG A 75 -14.27 17.11 -19.89
N PHE A 76 -13.62 17.85 -18.99
CA PHE A 76 -12.45 18.67 -19.28
C PHE A 76 -11.23 17.79 -19.60
N LEU A 77 -10.94 16.81 -18.74
CA LEU A 77 -9.79 15.92 -18.89
C LEU A 77 -9.90 15.05 -20.15
N GLY A 78 -11.10 14.54 -20.46
CA GLY A 78 -11.33 13.74 -21.66
C GLY A 78 -11.16 14.54 -22.97
N ARG A 79 -11.44 15.84 -22.97
CA ARG A 79 -11.38 16.69 -24.17
C ARG A 79 -9.99 17.28 -24.43
N HIS A 80 -9.24 17.62 -23.37
CA HIS A 80 -7.94 18.28 -23.51
C HIS A 80 -6.75 17.31 -23.42
N PHE A 81 -6.87 16.19 -22.69
CA PHE A 81 -5.75 15.27 -22.43
C PHE A 81 -6.19 13.79 -22.42
N PRO A 82 -6.50 13.19 -23.58
CA PRO A 82 -7.06 11.84 -23.65
C PRO A 82 -6.13 10.76 -23.06
N ARG A 83 -4.81 10.84 -23.32
CA ARG A 83 -3.82 9.91 -22.73
C ARG A 83 -3.78 9.99 -21.20
N PHE A 84 -3.81 11.22 -20.65
CA PHE A 84 -3.84 11.43 -19.21
C PHE A 84 -5.17 10.97 -18.59
N TYR A 85 -6.29 11.14 -19.30
CA TYR A 85 -7.61 10.69 -18.83
C TYR A 85 -7.67 9.18 -18.63
N VAL A 86 -7.05 8.39 -19.52
CA VAL A 86 -6.93 6.94 -19.34
C VAL A 86 -6.18 6.61 -18.05
N LEU A 87 -5.04 7.26 -17.80
CA LEU A 87 -4.27 7.05 -16.57
C LEU A 87 -5.07 7.48 -15.32
N TYR A 88 -5.71 8.65 -15.37
CA TYR A 88 -6.54 9.18 -14.29
C TYR A 88 -7.70 8.24 -13.94
N THR A 89 -8.42 7.72 -14.93
CA THR A 89 -9.55 6.83 -14.67
C THR A 89 -9.10 5.47 -14.10
N ILE A 90 -7.97 4.92 -14.56
CA ILE A 90 -7.37 3.72 -13.98
C ILE A 90 -6.94 3.98 -12.53
N PHE A 91 -6.26 5.09 -12.27
CA PHE A 91 -5.83 5.50 -10.93
C PHE A 91 -7.02 5.69 -9.98
N MET A 92 -8.05 6.44 -10.40
CA MET A 92 -9.24 6.69 -9.59
C MET A 92 -10.04 5.41 -9.33
N LYS A 93 -10.14 4.50 -10.30
CA LYS A 93 -10.71 3.16 -10.09
C LYS A 93 -9.92 2.39 -9.02
N GLY A 94 -8.59 2.44 -9.05
CA GLY A 94 -7.73 1.87 -8.01
C GLY A 94 -7.99 2.46 -6.62
N LEU A 95 -8.09 3.79 -6.53
CA LEU A 95 -8.38 4.51 -5.29
C LEU A 95 -9.77 4.16 -4.75
N GLN A 96 -10.78 4.00 -5.61
CA GLN A 96 -12.12 3.58 -5.21
C GLN A 96 -12.12 2.16 -4.62
N MET A 97 -11.40 1.22 -5.24
CA MET A 97 -11.23 -0.13 -4.71
C MET A 97 -10.52 -0.12 -3.35
N PHE A 98 -9.46 0.70 -3.20
CA PHE A 98 -8.78 0.92 -1.94
C PHE A 98 -9.74 1.42 -0.83
N TRP A 99 -10.55 2.44 -1.13
CA TRP A 99 -11.50 2.99 -0.16
C TRP A 99 -12.60 2.01 0.25
N ALA A 100 -13.06 1.16 -0.66
CA ALA A 100 -14.04 0.12 -0.35
C ALA A 100 -13.47 -0.88 0.67
N ASP A 101 -12.23 -1.32 0.46
CA ASP A 101 -11.56 -2.25 1.38
C ASP A 101 -11.17 -1.60 2.71
N ALA A 102 -10.75 -0.33 2.70
CA ALA A 102 -10.49 0.44 3.93
C ALA A 102 -11.77 0.60 4.78
N LYS A 103 -12.93 0.74 4.15
CA LYS A 103 -14.23 0.74 4.86
C LYS A 103 -14.54 -0.64 5.45
N LYS A 104 -14.30 -1.73 4.71
CA LYS A 104 -14.49 -3.10 5.25
C LYS A 104 -13.60 -3.37 6.46
N ALA A 105 -12.31 -3.04 6.37
CA ALA A 105 -11.37 -3.23 7.47
C ALA A 105 -11.76 -2.41 8.72
N ARG A 106 -12.21 -1.17 8.52
CA ARG A 106 -12.75 -0.34 9.62
C ARG A 106 -14.00 -0.97 10.23
N ARG A 107 -14.95 -1.45 9.41
CA ARG A 107 -16.15 -2.13 9.90
C ARG A 107 -15.81 -3.33 10.77
N ILE A 108 -14.96 -4.23 10.30
CA ILE A 108 -14.52 -5.42 11.06
C ILE A 108 -13.91 -4.99 12.41
N LYS A 109 -13.01 -4.01 12.41
CA LYS A 109 -12.39 -3.50 13.65
C LYS A 109 -13.42 -2.90 14.62
N THR A 110 -14.41 -2.16 14.10
CA THR A 110 -15.48 -1.61 14.93
C THR A 110 -16.45 -2.66 15.45
N TYR A 111 -16.74 -3.72 14.68
CA TYR A 111 -17.55 -4.85 15.14
C TYR A 111 -16.83 -5.61 16.25
N MET A 112 -15.53 -5.90 16.08
CA MET A 112 -14.72 -6.54 17.12
C MET A 112 -14.69 -5.73 18.41
N TRP A 113 -14.51 -4.40 18.31
CA TRP A 113 -14.45 -3.54 19.49
C TRP A 113 -15.81 -3.43 20.20
N LYS A 114 -16.91 -3.34 19.45
CA LYS A 114 -18.27 -3.23 20.01
C LYS A 114 -18.74 -4.52 20.69
N HIS A 115 -18.43 -5.67 20.12
CA HIS A 115 -18.94 -6.94 20.61
C HIS A 115 -17.95 -7.67 21.53
N ASN A 116 -16.73 -7.15 21.74
CA ASN A 116 -15.66 -7.78 22.54
C ASN A 116 -15.42 -9.26 22.15
N VAL A 117 -15.57 -9.55 20.86
CA VAL A 117 -15.55 -10.91 20.32
C VAL A 117 -14.12 -11.31 19.96
N LYS A 118 -13.71 -12.50 20.40
CA LYS A 118 -12.42 -13.11 20.05
C LYS A 118 -12.42 -13.59 18.59
N PHE A 119 -11.24 -13.64 17.96
CA PHE A 119 -11.04 -13.95 16.53
C PHE A 119 -11.77 -15.18 15.98
N HIS A 120 -12.11 -16.16 16.83
CA HIS A 120 -12.72 -17.43 16.46
C HIS A 120 -14.22 -17.38 16.13
N GLN A 121 -14.92 -16.32 16.52
CA GLN A 121 -16.38 -16.15 16.29
C GLN A 121 -16.71 -15.31 15.04
N LEU A 122 -15.70 -14.84 14.31
CA LEU A 122 -15.89 -14.01 13.10
C LEU A 122 -16.38 -14.85 11.92
N SER A 123 -17.08 -14.22 10.97
CA SER A 123 -17.52 -14.90 9.76
C SER A 123 -16.33 -15.38 8.92
N TYR A 124 -16.46 -16.49 8.20
CA TYR A 124 -15.37 -17.09 7.40
C TYR A 124 -14.66 -16.10 6.45
N ARG A 125 -15.41 -15.18 5.82
CA ARG A 125 -14.84 -14.13 4.95
C ARG A 125 -13.96 -13.13 5.71
N GLU A 126 -14.29 -12.83 6.96
CA GLU A 126 -13.51 -11.93 7.82
C GLU A 126 -12.27 -12.63 8.35
N MET A 127 -12.39 -13.93 8.67
CA MET A 127 -11.23 -14.77 9.00
C MET A 127 -10.25 -14.87 7.83
N GLU A 128 -10.71 -14.93 6.58
CA GLU A 128 -9.80 -15.01 5.42
C GLU A 128 -8.87 -13.79 5.33
N HIS A 129 -9.40 -12.58 5.56
CA HIS A 129 -8.58 -11.37 5.58
C HIS A 129 -7.57 -11.35 6.73
N LEU A 130 -7.96 -11.86 7.89
CA LEU A 130 -7.07 -11.98 9.04
C LEU A 130 -6.00 -13.05 8.82
N ARG A 131 -6.35 -14.18 8.21
CA ARG A 131 -5.42 -15.24 7.80
C ARG A 131 -4.40 -14.71 6.80
N GLN A 132 -4.83 -13.98 5.77
CA GLN A 132 -3.91 -13.34 4.82
C GLN A 132 -2.93 -12.38 5.52
N LYS A 133 -3.41 -11.61 6.52
CA LYS A 133 -2.52 -10.76 7.32
C LYS A 133 -1.56 -11.57 8.18
N ALA A 134 -2.02 -12.64 8.85
CA ALA A 134 -1.17 -13.52 9.64
C ALA A 134 -0.10 -14.20 8.76
N LEU A 135 -0.49 -14.72 7.60
CA LEU A 135 0.42 -15.29 6.60
C LEU A 135 1.41 -14.25 6.07
N SER A 136 0.97 -13.01 5.82
CA SER A 136 1.89 -11.94 5.43
C SER A 136 2.93 -11.66 6.52
N ARG A 137 2.56 -11.71 7.80
CA ARG A 137 3.52 -11.54 8.90
C ARG A 137 4.48 -12.72 9.02
N ALA A 138 3.98 -13.95 8.86
CA ALA A 138 4.80 -15.16 8.88
C ALA A 138 5.82 -15.18 7.72
N MET A 139 5.42 -14.68 6.55
CA MET A 139 6.26 -14.52 5.36
C MET A 139 7.10 -13.23 5.37
N LEU A 140 7.21 -12.53 6.51
CA LEU A 140 7.97 -11.27 6.67
C LEU A 140 7.56 -10.13 5.71
N LEU A 141 6.33 -10.18 5.21
CA LEU A 141 5.73 -9.16 4.35
C LEU A 141 5.01 -8.09 5.18
N THR A 142 4.95 -6.90 4.60
CA THR A 142 4.27 -5.72 5.12
C THR A 142 2.74 -5.96 5.31
N PRO A 143 2.20 -6.02 6.54
CA PRO A 143 0.83 -6.49 6.78
C PRO A 143 -0.25 -5.39 6.73
N TYR A 144 0.16 -4.14 6.58
CA TYR A 144 -0.74 -2.97 6.61
C TYR A 144 -1.33 -2.60 5.25
N LEU A 145 -1.06 -3.39 4.21
CA LEU A 145 -1.63 -3.16 2.89
C LEU A 145 -3.11 -3.60 2.78
N PRO A 146 -3.86 -3.04 1.82
CA PRO A 146 -5.17 -3.55 1.41
C PRO A 146 -5.15 -5.03 1.02
N SER A 147 -6.29 -5.70 1.18
CA SER A 147 -6.43 -7.14 0.97
C SER A 147 -6.01 -7.62 -0.42
N PHE A 148 -6.34 -6.86 -1.47
CA PHE A 148 -5.96 -7.22 -2.84
C PHE A 148 -4.44 -7.14 -3.07
N LEU A 149 -3.78 -6.12 -2.52
CA LEU A 149 -2.32 -5.97 -2.60
C LEU A 149 -1.62 -7.02 -1.76
N LEU A 150 -2.15 -7.33 -0.56
CA LEU A 150 -1.63 -8.42 0.26
C LEU A 150 -1.72 -9.76 -0.48
N ARG A 151 -2.85 -10.06 -1.12
CA ARG A 151 -3.01 -11.31 -1.89
C ARG A 151 -2.06 -11.37 -3.09
N HIS A 152 -1.90 -10.26 -3.82
CA HIS A 152 -0.94 -10.20 -4.92
C HIS A 152 0.51 -10.36 -4.43
N ARG A 153 0.90 -9.61 -3.40
CA ARG A 153 2.25 -9.69 -2.80
C ARG A 153 2.55 -11.09 -2.25
N LEU A 154 1.60 -11.71 -1.56
CA LEU A 154 1.71 -13.09 -1.10
C LEU A 154 1.93 -14.02 -2.28
N LYS A 155 1.12 -13.93 -3.33
CA LYS A 155 1.26 -14.77 -4.52
C LYS A 155 2.64 -14.60 -5.15
N THR A 156 3.10 -13.38 -5.38
CA THR A 156 4.42 -13.08 -5.95
C THR A 156 5.56 -13.57 -5.05
N HIS A 157 5.44 -13.39 -3.74
CA HIS A 157 6.44 -13.88 -2.79
C HIS A 157 6.51 -15.41 -2.78
N THR A 158 5.36 -16.08 -2.78
CA THR A 158 5.30 -17.55 -2.81
C THR A 158 5.84 -18.11 -4.12
N THR A 159 5.62 -17.45 -5.26
CA THR A 159 6.26 -17.87 -6.53
C THR A 159 7.77 -17.75 -6.47
N VAL A 160 8.29 -16.68 -5.87
CA VAL A 160 9.75 -16.50 -5.69
C VAL A 160 10.31 -17.58 -4.77
N ILE A 161 9.67 -17.85 -3.62
CA ILE A 161 10.08 -18.93 -2.71
C ILE A 161 10.07 -20.28 -3.44
N HIS A 162 9.02 -20.60 -4.19
CA HIS A 162 8.93 -21.87 -4.91
C HIS A 162 10.02 -22.03 -5.98
N GLN A 163 10.39 -20.94 -6.66
CA GLN A 163 11.52 -20.95 -7.59
C GLN A 163 12.86 -21.15 -6.86
N LEU A 164 13.03 -20.50 -5.71
CA LEU A 164 14.20 -20.72 -4.85
C LEU A 164 14.26 -22.16 -4.33
N ASP A 165 13.13 -22.75 -3.96
CA ASP A 165 13.03 -24.15 -3.51
C ASP A 165 13.46 -25.11 -4.61
N LYS A 166 13.01 -24.89 -5.85
CA LYS A 166 13.45 -25.68 -7.01
C LYS A 166 14.96 -25.57 -7.27
N ALA A 167 15.54 -24.39 -7.09
CA ALA A 167 16.99 -24.20 -7.21
C ALA A 167 17.75 -24.89 -6.07
N LEU A 168 17.24 -24.77 -4.84
CA LEU A 168 17.81 -25.39 -3.65
C LEU A 168 17.78 -26.92 -3.72
N ALA A 169 16.69 -27.49 -4.25
CA ALA A 169 16.56 -28.93 -4.46
C ALA A 169 17.58 -29.47 -5.46
N LYS A 170 17.98 -28.68 -6.47
CA LYS A 170 19.05 -29.04 -7.42
C LYS A 170 20.44 -28.96 -6.81
N LEU A 171 20.68 -27.99 -5.93
CA LEU A 171 21.97 -27.81 -5.24
C LEU A 171 22.18 -28.83 -4.12
N GLY A 172 21.09 -29.24 -3.44
CA GLY A 172 21.13 -30.18 -2.32
C GLY A 172 21.41 -29.49 -0.99
N ILE A 173 20.72 -29.93 0.07
CA ILE A 173 20.80 -29.33 1.41
C ILE A 173 22.17 -29.56 2.06
N GLY A 174 22.87 -30.64 1.68
CA GLY A 174 24.16 -31.02 2.27
C GLY A 174 25.30 -30.03 2.01
N HIS A 175 25.18 -29.20 0.96
CA HIS A 175 26.19 -28.21 0.60
C HIS A 175 26.01 -26.86 1.33
N LEU A 176 24.92 -26.68 2.07
CA LEU A 176 24.60 -25.43 2.75
C LEU A 176 25.29 -25.34 4.10
N THR A 177 25.91 -24.19 4.36
CA THR A 177 26.46 -23.85 5.68
C THR A 177 25.37 -23.78 6.74
N PRO A 178 25.69 -23.98 8.03
CA PRO A 178 24.73 -23.86 9.13
C PRO A 178 23.94 -22.56 9.11
N GLN A 179 24.60 -21.44 8.78
CA GLN A 179 24.01 -20.11 8.71
C GLN A 179 23.03 -19.99 7.54
N GLU A 180 23.40 -20.52 6.37
CA GLU A 180 22.53 -20.52 5.20
C GLU A 180 21.28 -21.35 5.45
N VAL A 181 21.40 -22.53 6.08
CA VAL A 181 20.24 -23.35 6.47
C VAL A 181 19.31 -22.55 7.38
N LYS A 182 19.85 -21.89 8.43
CA LYS A 182 19.03 -21.06 9.33
C LYS A 182 18.35 -19.91 8.59
N SER A 183 19.06 -19.23 7.67
CA SER A 183 18.49 -18.14 6.88
C SER A 183 17.40 -18.64 5.92
N ALA A 184 17.59 -19.80 5.29
CA ALA A 184 16.64 -20.43 4.40
C ALA A 184 15.34 -20.79 5.13
N CYS A 185 15.46 -21.35 6.34
CA CYS A 185 14.30 -21.61 7.20
C CYS A 185 13.58 -20.32 7.59
N TYR A 186 14.32 -19.27 7.93
CA TYR A 186 13.75 -17.97 8.31
C TYR A 186 12.97 -17.29 7.19
N LEU A 187 13.49 -17.30 5.96
CA LEU A 187 12.80 -16.76 4.78
C LEU A 187 11.45 -17.45 4.50
N ARG A 188 11.34 -18.72 4.88
CA ARG A 188 10.12 -19.53 4.72
C ARG A 188 9.18 -19.44 5.92
N GLY A 189 9.52 -18.63 6.93
CA GLY A 189 8.66 -18.33 8.08
C GLY A 189 8.92 -19.15 9.35
N LEU A 190 9.98 -19.98 9.38
CA LEU A 190 10.39 -20.70 10.59
C LEU A 190 11.36 -19.85 11.41
N ASN A 191 11.10 -19.67 12.71
CA ASN A 191 12.06 -18.99 13.58
C ASN A 191 13.25 -19.91 13.92
N SER A 192 14.36 -19.77 13.18
CA SER A 192 15.55 -20.62 13.28
C SER A 192 16.54 -20.22 14.38
N THR A 193 16.26 -19.18 15.18
CA THR A 193 17.19 -18.67 16.20
C THR A 193 17.45 -19.67 17.33
N HIS A 194 16.43 -20.44 17.72
CA HIS A 194 16.49 -21.38 18.85
C HIS A 194 16.49 -22.85 18.45
N ILE A 195 16.43 -23.15 17.14
CA ILE A 195 16.33 -24.52 16.63
C ILE A 195 17.74 -25.04 16.32
N ALA A 196 18.03 -26.26 16.75
CA ALA A 196 19.26 -26.96 16.42
C ALA A 196 19.42 -27.10 14.90
N GLU A 197 20.65 -27.01 14.41
CA GLU A 197 20.95 -27.03 12.97
C GLU A 197 20.42 -28.28 12.27
N GLU A 198 20.57 -29.44 12.89
CA GLU A 198 20.09 -30.72 12.36
C GLU A 198 18.56 -30.71 12.15
N ARG A 199 17.80 -30.22 13.14
CA ARG A 199 16.34 -30.05 13.02
C ARG A 199 15.96 -29.06 11.93
N CYS A 200 16.73 -27.98 11.76
CA CYS A 200 16.51 -27.04 10.66
C CYS A 200 16.73 -27.71 9.29
N ARG A 201 17.74 -28.59 9.14
CA ARG A 201 17.96 -29.34 7.91
C ARG A 201 16.83 -30.32 7.61
N THR A 202 16.37 -31.07 8.62
CA THR A 202 15.23 -31.98 8.46
C THR A 202 13.97 -31.24 8.03
N TRP A 203 13.66 -30.14 8.71
CA TRP A 203 12.52 -29.28 8.35
C TRP A 203 12.63 -28.76 6.91
N LEU A 204 13.82 -28.31 6.51
CA LEU A 204 14.05 -27.81 5.16
C LEU A 204 13.89 -28.92 4.11
N GLY A 205 14.30 -30.15 4.44
CA GLY A 205 14.06 -31.34 3.61
C GLY A 205 12.57 -31.62 3.40
N GLU A 206 11.81 -31.69 4.48
CA GLU A 206 10.36 -31.88 4.45
C GLU A 206 9.66 -30.76 3.66
N TRP A 207 10.07 -29.52 3.89
CA TRP A 207 9.59 -28.36 3.15
C TRP A 207 9.86 -28.46 1.65
N LEU A 208 11.09 -28.81 1.24
CA LEU A 208 11.46 -28.93 -0.17
C LEU A 208 10.69 -30.05 -0.85
N GLN A 209 10.49 -31.18 -0.17
CA GLN A 209 9.69 -32.29 -0.69
C GLN A 209 8.26 -31.84 -1.03
N ILE A 210 7.64 -31.08 -0.12
CA ILE A 210 6.28 -30.56 -0.33
C ILE A 210 6.26 -29.46 -1.39
N SER A 211 7.14 -28.45 -1.28
CA SER A 211 7.14 -27.30 -2.19
C SER A 211 7.45 -27.69 -3.64
N CYS A 212 8.33 -28.67 -3.87
CA CYS A 212 8.68 -29.13 -5.21
C CYS A 212 7.60 -30.01 -5.84
N SER A 213 6.76 -30.67 -5.03
CA SER A 213 5.64 -31.48 -5.52
C SER A 213 4.45 -30.64 -6.02
N LEU A 214 4.32 -29.40 -5.54
CA LEU A 214 3.19 -28.52 -5.84
C LEU A 214 3.35 -27.79 -7.18
N LYS A 215 2.23 -27.61 -7.89
CA LYS A 215 2.17 -26.80 -9.11
C LYS A 215 1.99 -25.32 -8.77
N GLU A 216 2.32 -24.43 -9.72
CA GLU A 216 2.18 -22.97 -9.54
C GLU A 216 0.73 -22.52 -9.26
N ALA A 217 -0.26 -23.29 -9.74
CA ALA A 217 -1.68 -23.04 -9.47
C ALA A 217 -2.06 -23.28 -7.99
N GLU A 218 -1.27 -24.08 -7.27
CA GLU A 218 -1.57 -24.59 -5.93
C GLU A 218 -0.72 -23.91 -4.84
N LEU A 219 0.02 -22.85 -5.18
CA LEU A 219 0.90 -22.13 -4.25
C LEU A 219 0.17 -21.52 -3.04
N SER A 220 -1.15 -21.37 -3.11
CA SER A 220 -1.95 -21.00 -1.94
C SER A 220 -1.87 -22.06 -0.83
N LEU A 221 -1.71 -23.34 -1.16
CA LEU A 221 -1.53 -24.43 -0.19
C LEU A 221 -0.16 -24.36 0.48
N LEU A 222 0.88 -23.97 -0.27
CA LEU A 222 2.23 -23.82 0.25
C LEU A 222 2.26 -22.82 1.43
N LEU A 223 1.51 -21.71 1.33
CA LEU A 223 1.36 -20.74 2.42
C LEU A 223 0.76 -21.34 3.70
N HIS A 224 -0.18 -22.28 3.57
CA HIS A 224 -0.78 -22.93 4.74
C HIS A 224 0.15 -24.00 5.33
N ASN A 225 0.91 -24.69 4.48
CA ASN A 225 1.89 -25.68 4.92
C ASN A 225 2.99 -25.07 5.79
N VAL A 226 3.35 -23.80 5.59
CA VAL A 226 4.29 -23.07 6.48
C VAL A 226 3.84 -23.17 7.92
N VAL A 227 2.57 -22.86 8.16
CA VAL A 227 2.01 -22.84 9.52
C VAL A 227 1.97 -24.27 10.05
N LEU A 228 1.47 -25.23 9.26
CA LEU A 228 1.35 -26.63 9.68
C LEU A 228 2.71 -27.28 10.02
N LEU A 229 3.71 -27.14 9.15
CA LEU A 229 5.06 -27.64 9.39
C LEU A 229 5.72 -26.94 10.56
N SER A 230 5.59 -25.60 10.66
CA SER A 230 6.25 -24.86 11.73
C SER A 230 5.75 -25.23 13.13
N ILE A 231 4.47 -25.62 13.29
CA ILE A 231 3.91 -26.03 14.59
C ILE A 231 4.73 -27.15 15.23
N ASN A 232 5.10 -28.17 14.45
CA ASN A 232 5.84 -29.34 14.94
C ASN A 232 7.26 -28.98 15.43
N TYR A 233 7.82 -27.86 14.96
CA TYR A 233 9.18 -27.42 15.26
C TYR A 233 9.23 -26.22 16.23
N THR A 234 8.09 -25.59 16.52
CA THR A 234 7.96 -24.55 17.56
C THR A 234 7.90 -25.09 18.99
N GLY A 235 7.97 -26.41 19.16
CA GLY A 235 7.95 -27.08 20.46
C GLY A 235 9.27 -26.99 21.22
N SER A 236 9.51 -25.86 21.89
CA SER A 236 10.20 -25.80 23.20
C SER A 236 10.07 -24.39 23.80
N ARG A 237 8.83 -23.93 24.01
CA ARG A 237 8.56 -22.84 24.95
C ARG A 237 7.86 -23.43 26.17
N ARG A 238 8.60 -24.23 26.93
CA ARG A 238 8.35 -24.40 28.37
C ARG A 238 9.37 -23.54 29.08
#